data_AF-A0A530AJ10-F1
#
_entry.id   AF-A0A530AJ10-F1
#
_cell.length_a   1.000
_cell.length_b   1.000
_cell.length_c   1.000
_cell.angle_alpha   90.00
_cell.angle_beta   90.00
_cell.angle_gamma   90.00
#
_symmetry.space_group_name_H-M   'P 1'
#
loop_
_entity.id
_entity.type
_entity.pdbx_description
1 polymer ?
#
loop_
_entity_poly.entity_id
_entity_poly.type
_entity_poly.pdbx_seq_one_letter_code
_entity_poly.pdbx_strand_id
1 'polypeptide(L)' 'MDYLPLNAIRAFEATARHLSFSAAGEELHVTHPAISHQIRRLEEWL' A
#
# COMPACT_ATOMS: atom_id res chain seq x y z
N MET A 1 -12.90 13.81 -10.54
CA MET A 1 -13.11 13.61 -9.09
C MET A 1 -12.13 12.53 -8.69
N ASP A 2 -11.00 12.91 -8.10
CA ASP A 2 -10.03 11.93 -7.60
C ASP A 2 -10.62 11.25 -6.38
N TYR A 3 -10.93 9.97 -6.53
CA TYR A 3 -11.48 9.14 -5.48
C TYR A 3 -10.35 8.60 -4.60
N LEU A 4 -10.62 8.54 -3.31
CA LEU A 4 -9.69 8.02 -2.32
C LEU A 4 -9.27 6.57 -2.66
N PRO A 5 -7.98 6.29 -2.89
CA PRO A 5 -7.54 4.94 -3.27
C PRO A 5 -7.49 4.01 -2.06
N LEU A 6 -8.60 3.30 -1.79
CA LEU A 6 -8.75 2.44 -0.61
C LEU A 6 -7.66 1.36 -0.48
N ASN A 7 -7.25 0.75 -1.59
CA ASN A 7 -6.17 -0.25 -1.59
C ASN A 7 -4.81 0.38 -1.23
N ALA A 8 -4.61 1.65 -1.57
CA ALA A 8 -3.39 2.38 -1.25
C ALA A 8 -3.31 2.73 0.24
N ILE A 9 -4.43 3.13 0.84
CA ILE A 9 -4.53 3.29 2.31
C ILE A 9 -4.24 1.97 3.01
N ARG A 10 -4.86 0.88 2.55
CA ARG A 10 -4.67 -0.45 3.17
C ARG A 10 -3.21 -0.92 3.06
N ALA A 11 -2.56 -0.72 1.91
CA ALA A 11 -1.15 -1.02 1.73
C ALA A 11 -0.25 -0.18 2.65
N PHE A 12 -0.57 1.11 2.80
CA PHE A 12 0.17 2.02 3.69
C PHE A 12 0.04 1.62 5.17
N GLU A 13 -1.19 1.36 5.65
CA GLU A 13 -1.43 0.92 7.04
C GLU A 13 -0.68 -0.38 7.35
N ALA A 14 -0.79 -1.39 6.49
CA ALA A 14 -0.10 -2.67 6.70
C ALA A 14 1.43 -2.50 6.69
N THR A 15 1.96 -1.68 5.77
CA THR A 15 3.40 -1.39 5.71
C THR A 15 3.87 -0.65 6.96
N ALA A 16 3.10 0.31 7.46
CA ALA A 16 3.43 1.05 8.68
C ALA A 16 3.37 0.15 9.94
N ARG A 17 2.39 -0.74 10.03
CA ARG A 17 2.25 -1.70 11.14
C ARG A 17 3.37 -2.73 11.19
N HIS A 18 3.78 -3.24 10.03
CA HIS A 18 4.85 -4.24 9.93
C HIS A 18 6.26 -3.63 9.82
N LEU A 19 6.37 -2.33 9.54
CA LEU A 19 7.61 -1.65 9.15
C LEU A 19 8.34 -2.38 8.00
N SER A 20 7.58 -3.04 7.12
CA SER A 20 8.11 -3.92 6.07
C SER A 20 7.13 -4.09 4.92
N PHE A 21 7.58 -3.76 3.71
CA PHE A 21 6.81 -3.96 2.49
C PHE A 21 6.59 -5.43 2.16
N SER A 22 7.58 -6.29 2.42
CA SER A 22 7.46 -7.73 2.17
C SER A 22 6.43 -8.35 3.10
N ALA A 23 6.45 -8.02 4.39
CA ALA A 23 5.47 -8.54 5.35
C ALA A 23 4.05 -8.03 5.06
N ALA A 24 3.90 -6.77 4.64
CA ALA A 24 2.62 -6.24 4.18
C ALA A 24 2.12 -6.95 2.92
N GLY A 25 3.01 -7.29 1.98
CA GLY A 25 2.67 -8.08 0.79
C GLY A 25 2.14 -9.47 1.13
N GLU A 26 2.83 -10.17 2.05
CA GLU A 26 2.37 -11.48 2.53
C GLU A 26 1.00 -11.42 3.20
N GLU A 27 0.76 -10.43 4.07
CA GLU A 27 -0.55 -10.27 4.71
C GLU A 27 -1.67 -9.97 3.70
N LEU A 28 -1.40 -9.10 2.73
CA LEU A 28 -2.39 -8.65 1.76
C LEU A 28 -2.49 -9.58 0.55
N HIS A 29 -1.74 -10.68 0.52
CA HIS A 29 -1.65 -11.63 -0.58
C HIS A 29 -1.32 -10.96 -1.92
N VAL A 30 -0.37 -10.02 -1.89
CA VAL A 30 0.13 -9.30 -3.07
C VAL A 30 1.66 -9.24 -3.04
N THR A 31 2.25 -8.99 -4.20
CA THR A 31 3.69 -8.91 -4.32
C THR A 31 4.23 -7.61 -3.71
N HIS A 32 5.49 -7.62 -3.27
CA HIS A 32 6.17 -6.39 -2.81
C HIS A 32 6.10 -5.24 -3.85
N PRO A 33 6.34 -5.46 -5.16
CA PRO A 33 6.13 -4.41 -6.17
C PRO A 33 4.71 -3.82 -6.18
N ALA A 34 3.68 -4.65 -5.93
CA ALA A 34 2.31 -4.16 -5.85
C ALA A 34 2.11 -3.23 -4.64
N ILE A 35 2.66 -3.56 -3.47
CA ILE A 35 2.63 -2.67 -2.30
C ILE A 35 3.33 -1.35 -2.61
N SER A 36 4.53 -1.39 -3.20
CA SER A 36 5.27 -0.18 -3.58
C SER A 36 4.46 0.72 -4.53
N HIS A 37 3.83 0.13 -5.54
CA HIS A 37 2.95 0.87 -6.46
C HIS A 37 1.72 1.46 -5.75
N GLN A 38 1.11 0.72 -4.81
CA GLN A 38 -0.01 1.25 -4.03
C GLN A 38 0.41 2.43 -3.16
N ILE A 39 1.56 2.39 -2.49
CA ILE A 39 2.07 3.53 -1.70
C ILE A 39 2.36 4.73 -2.60
N ARG A 40 3.03 4.53 -3.74
CA ARG A 40 3.26 5.61 -4.70
C ARG A 40 1.95 6.25 -5.17
N ARG A 41 0.92 5.43 -5.43
CA ARG A 41 -0.41 5.93 -5.80
C ARG A 41 -1.07 6.74 -4.67
N LEU A 42 -0.82 6.40 -3.40
CA LEU A 42 -1.30 7.20 -2.27
C LEU A 42 -0.59 8.56 -2.23
N GLU A 43 0.72 8.58 -2.44
CA GLU A 43 1.52 9.81 -2.48
C GLU A 43 1.12 10.73 -3.63
N GLU A 44 0.77 10.18 -4.80
CA GLU A 44 0.28 10.95 -5.95
C GLU A 44 -1.14 11.50 -5.75
N TRP A 45 -1.92 10.92 -4.84
CA TRP A 45 -3.26 11.38 -4.50
C TRP A 45 -3.26 12.51 -3.44
N LEU A 46 -2.22 12.59 -2.59
CA LEU A 46 -2.04 13.60 -1.54
C LEU A 46 -1.38 14.88 -2.06
#